data_AF-A0A0N5CRC2-F1
#
_entry.id   AF-A0A0N5CRC2-F1
#
_cell.length_a   1.000
_cell.length_b   1.000
_cell.length_c   1.000
_cell.angle_alpha   90.00
_cell.angle_beta   90.00
_cell.angle_gamma   90.00
#
_symmetry.space_group_name_H-M   'P 1'
#
loop_
_entity.id
_entity.type
_entity.pdbx_description
1 polymer ?
#
loop_
_entity_poly.entity_id
_entity_poly.type
_entity_poly.pdbx_seq_one_letter_code
_entity_poly.pdbx_strand_id
1 'polypeptide(L)'
;MVRLTQLTQVALSRPSFSVSPWDVVSPAAKNIKFTYSGKWAKILRYYMWTYGWSGRRYGLLFHDQVFEPAPEVKEALRRLNLKEPWLFDERKIRLYHAHTLKAHGEQLPKEKWTKWEDETWYLKPYLDEIEEEKQTRANTSGLLPGYQLKQHH
;
A
#
# COMPACT_ATOMS: atom_id res chain seq x y z
N MET A 1 20.97 32.28 -41.69
CA MET A 1 20.54 30.97 -42.21
C MET A 1 20.16 30.09 -41.03
N VAL A 2 18.86 29.92 -40.84
CA VAL A 2 18.22 29.18 -39.74
C VAL A 2 18.15 27.70 -40.13
N ARG A 3 18.68 26.81 -39.29
CA ARG A 3 18.32 25.38 -39.26
C ARG A 3 17.84 25.12 -37.82
N LEU A 4 16.53 25.16 -37.54
CA LEU A 4 15.59 24.04 -37.70
C LEU A 4 16.25 22.71 -37.37
N THR A 5 16.08 22.26 -36.12
CA THR A 5 15.87 20.86 -35.67
C THR A 5 16.26 20.70 -34.20
N GLN A 6 15.49 21.31 -33.30
CA GLN A 6 15.17 20.62 -32.06
C GLN A 6 13.65 20.54 -32.01
N LEU A 7 13.15 19.50 -32.66
CA LEU A 7 11.80 19.01 -32.51
C LEU A 7 11.61 18.73 -31.03
N THR A 8 10.98 19.69 -30.37
CA THR A 8 10.02 19.52 -29.28
C THR A 8 9.66 18.06 -29.04
N GLN A 9 10.39 17.38 -28.14
CA GLN A 9 9.79 16.31 -27.37
C GLN A 9 8.77 16.99 -26.44
N VAL A 10 7.58 17.27 -26.98
CA VAL A 10 6.38 17.36 -26.16
C VAL A 10 6.21 15.96 -25.62
N ALA A 11 6.77 15.71 -24.44
CA ALA A 11 6.41 14.56 -23.63
C ALA A 11 4.89 14.60 -23.55
N LEU A 12 4.23 13.65 -24.24
CA LEU A 12 2.81 13.43 -24.12
C LEU A 12 2.55 13.13 -22.64
N SER A 13 2.23 14.17 -21.87
CA SER A 13 1.75 14.01 -20.51
C SER A 13 0.53 13.12 -20.64
N ARG A 14 0.64 11.90 -20.10
CA ARG A 14 -0.46 10.95 -20.11
C ARG A 14 -1.69 11.68 -19.55
N PRO A 15 -2.86 11.60 -20.19
CA PRO A 15 -4.05 12.22 -19.64
C PRO A 15 -4.25 11.70 -18.22
N SER A 16 -4.57 12.61 -17.29
CA SER A 16 -4.78 12.33 -15.86
C SER A 16 -5.78 11.21 -15.59
N PHE A 17 -6.61 10.87 -16.59
CA PHE A 17 -7.63 9.83 -16.57
C PHE A 17 -7.20 8.46 -17.11
N SER A 18 -5.97 8.30 -17.61
CA SER A 18 -5.49 6.99 -18.07
C SER A 18 -5.08 6.12 -16.88
N VAL A 19 -5.67 4.93 -16.76
CA VAL A 19 -5.26 3.97 -15.73
C VAL A 19 -3.95 3.34 -16.18
N SER A 20 -2.93 3.42 -15.33
CA SER A 20 -1.60 2.89 -15.61
C SER A 20 -1.62 1.38 -15.83
N PRO A 21 -0.75 0.84 -16.71
CA PRO A 21 -0.57 -0.60 -16.84
C PRO A 21 -0.21 -1.26 -15.50
N TRP A 22 -0.65 -2.50 -15.31
CA TRP A 22 -0.43 -3.28 -14.08
C TRP A 22 1.05 -3.50 -13.74
N ASP A 23 1.94 -3.42 -14.73
CA ASP A 23 3.38 -3.58 -14.60
C ASP A 23 4.10 -2.36 -13.99
N VAL A 24 3.46 -1.20 -13.94
CA VAL A 24 4.09 0.00 -13.38
C VAL A 24 4.01 -0.05 -11.86
N VAL A 25 5.16 0.01 -11.19
CA VAL A 25 5.27 -0.09 -9.73
C VAL A 25 5.96 1.18 -9.21
N SER A 26 5.41 1.75 -8.12
CA SER A 26 6.02 2.89 -7.42
C SER A 26 7.48 2.62 -7.07
N PRO A 27 8.39 3.62 -7.16
CA PRO A 27 9.77 3.48 -6.67
C PRO A 27 9.86 2.92 -5.25
N ALA A 28 8.97 3.35 -4.34
CA ALA A 28 8.92 2.87 -2.96
C ALA A 28 8.54 1.38 -2.88
N ALA A 29 7.69 0.92 -3.79
CA ALA A 29 7.19 -0.45 -3.84
C ALA A 29 8.14 -1.44 -4.52
N LYS A 30 9.19 -0.96 -5.22
CA LYS A 30 10.13 -1.82 -5.95
C LYS A 30 10.89 -2.80 -5.06
N ASN A 31 11.18 -2.41 -3.82
CA ASN A 31 11.96 -3.24 -2.88
C ASN A 31 11.10 -4.25 -2.10
N ILE A 32 9.78 -4.24 -2.32
CA ILE A 32 8.83 -4.98 -1.50
C ILE A 32 8.58 -6.37 -2.09
N LYS A 33 8.98 -7.39 -1.34
CA LYS A 33 8.81 -8.80 -1.73
C LYS A 33 7.44 -9.30 -1.32
N PHE A 34 6.56 -9.54 -2.28
CA PHE A 34 5.27 -10.15 -2.01
C PHE A 34 5.37 -11.68 -2.07
N THR A 35 4.58 -12.37 -1.24
CA THR A 35 4.50 -13.84 -1.20
C THR A 35 4.18 -14.43 -2.57
N TYR A 36 3.22 -13.83 -3.29
CA TYR A 36 2.87 -14.17 -4.66
C TYR A 36 3.27 -13.05 -5.62
N SER A 37 4.36 -13.26 -6.36
CA SER A 37 4.95 -12.28 -7.29
C SER A 37 4.82 -12.68 -8.78
N GLY A 38 4.17 -13.81 -9.08
CA GLY A 38 3.93 -14.26 -10.46
C GLY A 38 3.09 -13.28 -11.28
N LYS A 39 3.17 -13.36 -12.61
CA LYS A 39 2.47 -12.47 -13.55
C LYS A 39 0.97 -12.35 -13.23
N TRP A 40 0.29 -13.48 -13.06
CA TRP A 40 -1.13 -13.52 -12.74
C TRP A 40 -1.46 -12.93 -11.36
N ALA A 41 -0.60 -13.16 -10.37
CA ALA A 41 -0.78 -12.57 -9.05
C ALA A 41 -0.64 -11.04 -9.09
N LYS A 42 0.27 -10.50 -9.91
CA LYS A 42 0.40 -9.05 -10.13
C LYS A 42 -0.83 -8.47 -10.81
N ILE A 43 -1.31 -9.11 -11.89
CA ILE A 43 -2.53 -8.70 -12.59
C ILE A 43 -3.74 -8.72 -11.65
N LEU A 44 -3.90 -9.80 -10.87
CA LEU A 44 -5.00 -9.95 -9.92
C LEU A 44 -4.92 -8.88 -8.83
N ARG A 45 -3.74 -8.60 -8.28
CA ARG A 45 -3.56 -7.56 -7.27
C ARG A 45 -3.91 -6.18 -7.82
N TYR A 46 -3.40 -5.86 -9.02
CA TYR A 46 -3.73 -4.62 -9.69
C TYR A 46 -5.24 -4.50 -9.93
N TYR A 47 -5.90 -5.57 -10.38
CA TYR A 47 -7.34 -5.58 -10.62
C TYR A 47 -8.13 -5.41 -9.32
N MET A 48 -7.76 -6.13 -8.26
CA MET A 48 -8.38 -6.02 -6.94
C MET A 48 -8.22 -4.60 -6.37
N TRP A 49 -7.03 -4.02 -6.47
CA TRP A 49 -6.79 -2.64 -6.05
C TRP A 49 -7.56 -1.64 -6.92
N THR A 50 -7.62 -1.87 -8.24
CA THR A 50 -8.22 -0.94 -9.22
C THR A 50 -9.75 -1.01 -9.32
N TYR A 51 -10.36 -2.12 -8.93
CA TYR A 51 -11.81 -2.31 -9.10
C TYR A 51 -12.49 -2.88 -7.85
N GLY A 52 -11.80 -3.73 -7.10
CA GLY A 52 -12.33 -4.33 -5.86
C GLY A 52 -12.29 -3.41 -4.64
N TRP A 53 -11.48 -2.34 -4.68
CA TRP A 53 -11.29 -1.44 -3.54
C TRP A 53 -11.64 0.02 -3.86
N SER A 54 -12.51 0.60 -3.02
CA SER A 54 -13.02 1.98 -3.16
C SER A 54 -12.24 3.03 -2.37
N GLY A 55 -11.27 2.66 -1.53
CA GLY A 55 -10.55 3.61 -0.67
C GLY A 55 -9.77 4.69 -1.45
N ARG A 56 -9.39 4.40 -2.69
CA ARG A 56 -8.73 5.35 -3.60
C ARG A 56 -9.55 6.61 -3.88
N ARG A 57 -10.88 6.49 -3.83
CA ARG A 57 -11.82 7.61 -4.00
C ARG A 57 -11.71 8.65 -2.89
N TYR A 58 -11.07 8.29 -1.78
CA TYR A 58 -10.90 9.11 -0.58
C TYR A 58 -9.44 9.53 -0.35
N GLY A 59 -8.52 9.16 -1.23
CA GLY A 59 -7.10 9.52 -1.08
C GLY A 59 -6.32 8.56 -0.18
N LEU A 60 -6.88 7.39 0.14
CA LEU A 60 -6.24 6.38 0.99
C LEU A 60 -5.23 5.55 0.20
N LEU A 61 -4.15 5.14 0.87
CA LEU A 61 -3.24 4.10 0.39
C LEU A 61 -3.70 2.73 0.91
N PHE A 62 -3.23 1.65 0.27
CA PHE A 62 -3.74 0.31 0.56
C PHE A 62 -3.57 -0.11 2.03
N HIS A 63 -2.48 0.27 2.68
CA HIS A 63 -2.25 -0.06 4.10
C HIS A 63 -3.01 0.81 5.09
N ASP A 64 -3.77 1.81 4.65
CA ASP A 64 -4.57 2.62 5.59
C ASP A 64 -5.78 1.84 6.12
N GLN A 65 -6.26 0.84 5.37
CA GLN A 65 -7.42 0.01 5.74
C GLN A 65 -7.10 -1.16 6.68
N VAL A 66 -5.85 -1.30 7.12
CA VAL A 66 -5.42 -2.41 7.98
C VAL A 66 -6.21 -2.42 9.29
N PHE A 67 -6.50 -3.62 9.79
CA PHE A 67 -7.21 -3.79 11.05
C PHE A 67 -6.28 -3.48 12.23
N GLU A 68 -6.33 -2.24 12.73
CA GLU A 68 -5.45 -1.74 13.80
C GLU A 68 -5.46 -2.54 15.10
N PRO A 69 -6.59 -3.15 15.55
CA PRO A 69 -6.59 -3.94 16.78
C PRO A 69 -5.76 -5.23 16.71
N ALA A 70 -5.36 -5.68 15.51
CA ALA A 70 -4.46 -6.83 15.38
C ALA A 70 -3.09 -6.51 16.01
N PRO A 71 -2.51 -7.40 16.84
CA PRO A 71 -1.28 -7.12 17.56
C PRO A 71 -0.08 -6.86 16.64
N GLU A 72 -0.04 -7.50 15.47
CA GLU A 72 1.00 -7.30 14.46
C GLU A 72 0.95 -5.91 13.85
N VAL A 73 -0.26 -5.45 13.53
CA VAL A 73 -0.49 -4.13 12.94
C VAL A 73 -0.20 -3.04 13.96
N LYS A 74 -0.62 -3.24 15.21
CA LYS A 74 -0.32 -2.30 16.30
C LYS A 74 1.18 -2.14 16.52
N GLU A 75 1.92 -3.25 16.53
CA GLU A 75 3.38 -3.21 16.67
C GLU A 75 4.04 -2.60 15.42
N ALA A 76 3.55 -2.90 14.21
CA ALA A 76 4.05 -2.29 12.98
C ALA A 76 3.84 -0.77 12.98
N LEU A 77 2.67 -0.29 13.40
CA LEU A 77 2.38 1.13 13.53
C LEU A 77 3.23 1.80 14.63
N ARG A 78 3.48 1.10 15.74
CA ARG A 78 4.41 1.58 16.78
C ARG A 78 5.81 1.77 16.22
N ARG A 79 6.34 0.77 15.48
CA ARG A 79 7.66 0.84 14.83
C ARG A 79 7.70 1.93 13.75
N LEU A 80 6.64 2.07 12.96
CA LEU A 80 6.52 3.13 11.96
C LEU A 80 6.61 4.51 12.63
N ASN A 81 5.88 4.75 13.71
CA ASN A 81 5.94 6.02 14.44
C ASN A 81 7.33 6.30 15.06
N LEU A 82 8.08 5.26 15.42
CA LEU A 82 9.44 5.39 15.98
C LEU A 82 10.50 5.63 14.90
N LYS A 83 10.45 4.92 13.78
CA LYS A 83 11.45 5.02 12.69
C LYS A 83 11.14 6.18 11.74
N GLU A 84 9.88 6.39 11.39
CA GLU A 84 9.41 7.31 10.36
C GLU A 84 8.16 8.10 10.80
N PRO A 85 8.28 9.01 11.79
CA PRO A 85 7.13 9.72 12.36
C PRO A 85 6.37 10.57 11.33
N TRP A 86 7.05 11.14 10.33
CA TRP A 86 6.40 11.94 9.28
C TRP A 86 5.39 11.10 8.46
N LEU A 87 5.72 9.83 8.17
CA LEU A 87 4.87 8.94 7.40
C LEU A 87 3.66 8.48 8.21
N PHE A 88 3.85 8.33 9.53
CA PHE A 88 2.76 8.09 10.46
C PHE A 88 1.80 9.29 10.56
N ASP A 89 2.31 10.52 10.54
CA ASP A 89 1.51 11.74 10.50
C ASP A 89 0.73 11.89 9.19
N GLU A 90 1.37 11.66 8.05
CA GLU A 90 0.71 11.63 6.74
C GLU A 90 -0.43 10.62 6.68
N ARG A 91 -0.25 9.44 7.27
CA ARG A 91 -1.32 8.44 7.42
C ARG A 91 -2.51 9.00 8.20
N LYS A 92 -2.26 9.65 9.34
CA LYS A 92 -3.33 10.24 10.16
C LYS A 92 -4.09 11.32 9.40
N ILE A 93 -3.39 12.16 8.65
CA ILE A 93 -4.02 13.20 7.79
C ILE A 93 -4.91 12.56 6.73
N ARG A 94 -4.42 11.51 6.03
CA ARG A 94 -5.20 10.78 5.02
C ARG A 94 -6.46 10.15 5.62
N LEU A 95 -6.34 9.49 6.77
CA LEU A 95 -7.47 8.88 7.46
C LEU A 95 -8.51 9.91 7.92
N TYR A 96 -8.06 11.02 8.50
CA TYR A 96 -8.94 12.11 8.91
C TYR A 96 -9.71 12.68 7.71
N HIS A 97 -9.00 12.99 6.62
CA HIS A 97 -9.61 13.51 5.40
C HIS A 97 -10.62 12.53 4.79
N ALA A 98 -10.26 11.24 4.72
CA ALA A 98 -11.16 10.20 4.23
C ALA A 98 -12.41 10.05 5.10
N HIS A 99 -12.26 10.13 6.42
CA HIS A 99 -13.38 10.07 7.36
C HIS A 99 -14.33 11.26 7.18
N THR A 100 -13.80 12.48 7.08
CA THR A 100 -14.58 13.70 6.84
C THR A 100 -15.37 13.60 5.54
N LEU A 101 -14.72 13.23 4.43
CA LEU A 101 -15.41 13.03 3.15
C LEU A 101 -16.52 11.98 3.26
N LYS A 102 -16.25 10.87 3.93
CA LYS A 102 -17.23 9.80 4.10
C LYS A 102 -18.42 10.25 4.95
N ALA A 103 -18.18 11.02 6.00
CA ALA A 103 -19.23 11.59 6.85
C ALA A 103 -20.15 12.55 6.08
N HIS A 104 -19.60 13.33 5.15
CA HIS A 104 -20.39 14.20 4.27
C HIS A 104 -21.04 13.49 3.08
N GLY A 105 -20.73 12.20 2.86
CA GLY A 105 -21.18 11.47 1.66
C GLY A 105 -20.48 11.90 0.37
N GLU A 106 -19.40 12.67 0.49
CA GLU A 106 -18.64 13.24 -0.62
C GLU A 106 -17.46 12.33 -1.02
N GLN A 107 -16.87 12.61 -2.17
CA GLN A 107 -15.72 11.89 -2.71
C GLN A 107 -14.77 12.87 -3.39
N LEU A 108 -13.49 12.48 -3.48
CA LEU A 108 -12.54 13.27 -4.25
C LEU A 108 -12.90 13.28 -5.75
N PRO A 109 -12.58 14.35 -6.47
CA PRO A 109 -12.53 14.33 -7.93
C PRO A 109 -11.62 13.19 -8.42
N LYS A 110 -11.99 12.55 -9.54
CA LYS A 110 -11.28 11.39 -10.09
C LYS A 110 -9.79 11.61 -10.33
N GLU A 111 -9.38 12.84 -10.63
CA GLU A 111 -7.99 13.23 -10.85
C GLU A 111 -7.13 13.13 -9.59
N LYS A 112 -7.74 13.29 -8.41
CA LYS A 112 -7.09 13.24 -7.09
C LYS A 112 -7.19 11.85 -6.44
N TRP A 113 -7.75 10.86 -7.14
CA TRP A 113 -7.75 9.50 -6.63
C TRP A 113 -6.32 8.97 -6.59
N THR A 114 -6.00 8.21 -5.56
CA THR A 114 -4.67 7.57 -5.47
C THR A 114 -4.47 6.66 -6.68
N LYS A 115 -3.28 6.74 -7.28
CA LYS A 115 -2.91 5.99 -8.47
C LYS A 115 -2.06 4.78 -8.10
N TRP A 116 -2.06 3.78 -8.98
CA TRP A 116 -1.31 2.54 -8.77
C TRP A 116 0.20 2.80 -8.73
N GLU A 117 0.66 3.76 -9.54
CA GLU A 117 2.07 4.17 -9.63
C GLU A 117 2.55 4.87 -8.36
N ASP A 118 1.65 5.42 -7.55
CA ASP A 118 1.96 6.17 -6.33
C ASP A 118 1.86 5.30 -5.07
N GLU A 119 1.41 4.05 -5.19
CA GLU A 119 1.23 3.15 -4.05
C GLU A 119 2.58 2.70 -3.48
N THR A 120 2.86 3.07 -2.23
CA THR A 120 4.17 2.85 -1.59
C THR A 120 4.27 1.53 -0.82
N TRP A 121 3.13 0.95 -0.41
CA TRP A 121 3.06 -0.19 0.50
C TRP A 121 3.90 -0.01 1.79
N TYR A 122 3.88 1.20 2.34
CA TYR A 122 4.76 1.66 3.43
C TYR A 122 4.80 0.77 4.69
N LEU A 123 3.71 0.09 5.04
CA LEU A 123 3.63 -0.71 6.27
C LEU A 123 4.23 -2.12 6.10
N LYS A 124 4.38 -2.59 4.87
CA LYS A 124 4.80 -3.96 4.58
C LYS A 124 6.17 -4.35 5.15
N PRO A 125 7.23 -3.52 5.06
CA PRO A 125 8.54 -3.86 5.65
C PRO A 125 8.46 -4.18 7.14
N TYR A 126 7.66 -3.41 7.90
CA TYR A 126 7.46 -3.62 9.33
C TYR A 126 6.65 -4.89 9.63
N LEU A 127 5.67 -5.22 8.79
CA LEU A 127 4.89 -6.45 8.92
C LEU A 127 5.75 -7.68 8.64
N ASP A 128 6.62 -7.61 7.62
CA ASP A 128 7.54 -8.69 7.28
C ASP A 128 8.54 -8.94 8.43
N GLU A 129 9.13 -7.88 9.02
CA GLU A 129 10.02 -7.97 10.21
C GLU A 129 9.33 -8.70 11.38
N ILE A 130 8.08 -8.37 11.67
CA ILE A 130 7.32 -8.96 12.79
C ILE A 130 6.99 -10.43 12.52
N GLU A 131 6.63 -10.76 11.28
CA GLU A 131 6.33 -12.13 10.88
C GLU A 131 7.59 -13.02 10.96
N GLU A 132 8.75 -12.50 10.52
CA GLU A 132 10.04 -13.19 10.67
C GLU A 132 10.43 -13.41 12.13
N GLU A 133 10.24 -12.40 13.00
CA GLU A 133 10.46 -12.55 14.45
C GLU A 133 9.56 -13.62 15.06
N LYS A 134 8.28 -13.66 14.67
CA LYS A 134 7.33 -14.67 15.15
C LYS A 134 7.72 -16.07 14.71
N GLN A 135 8.09 -16.24 13.45
CA GLN A 135 8.55 -17.52 12.92
C GLN A 135 9.83 -17.98 13.63
N THR A 136 10.78 -17.06 13.84
CA THR A 136 12.02 -17.35 14.58
C THR A 136 11.74 -17.76 16.02
N ARG A 137 10.84 -17.05 16.72
CA ARG A 137 10.43 -17.42 18.08
C ARG A 137 9.74 -18.78 18.12
N ALA A 138 8.86 -19.08 17.18
CA ALA A 138 8.20 -20.39 17.10
C ALA A 138 9.21 -21.53 16.86
N ASN A 139 10.17 -21.32 15.95
CA ASN A 139 11.21 -22.30 15.64
C ASN A 139 12.17 -22.53 16.82
N THR A 140 12.59 -21.46 17.51
CA THR A 140 13.57 -21.55 18.61
C THR A 140 12.95 -22.03 19.92
N SER A 141 11.74 -21.59 20.25
CA SER A 141 11.10 -21.94 21.53
C SER A 141 10.56 -23.38 21.56
N GLY A 142 10.44 -24.05 20.41
CA GLY A 142 9.84 -25.39 20.31
C GLY A 142 8.35 -25.43 20.69
N LEU A 143 7.75 -24.29 21.06
CA LEU A 143 6.35 -24.14 21.41
C LEU A 143 5.59 -23.77 20.13
N LEU A 144 4.71 -24.67 19.69
CA LEU A 144 3.80 -24.37 18.58
C LEU A 144 2.88 -23.20 19.00
N PRO A 145 2.68 -22.19 18.13
CA PRO A 145 1.76 -21.11 18.44
C PRO A 145 0.35 -21.69 18.64
N GLY A 146 -0.42 -21.10 19.57
CA GLY A 146 -1.70 -21.68 20.03
C GLY A 146 -2.74 -21.96 18.95
N TYR A 147 -2.66 -21.31 17.78
CA TYR A 147 -3.54 -21.59 16.64
C TYR A 147 -3.19 -22.89 15.89
N GLN A 148 -2.00 -23.46 16.09
CA GLN A 148 -1.57 -24.76 15.57
C GLN A 148 -1.78 -25.90 16.58
N LEU A 149 -2.09 -25.59 17.84
CA LEU A 149 -2.44 -26.61 18.82
C LEU A 149 -3.84 -27.14 18.50
N LYS A 150 -3.93 -28.43 18.19
CA LYS A 150 -5.21 -29.11 17.96
C LYS A 150 -6.03 -28.98 19.26
N GLN A 151 -7.08 -28.17 19.24
CA GLN A 151 -7.97 -28.04 20.40
C GLN A 151 -8.66 -29.39 20.61
N HIS A 152 -8.22 -30.13 21.63
CA HIS A 152 -8.98 -31.25 22.15
C HIS A 152 -10.17 -30.65 22.90
N HIS A 153 -11.33 -30.73 22.25
CA HIS A 153 -12.61 -30.34 22.81
C HIS A 153 -13.12 -31.38 23.79
#